data_AF-A0A9X2C427-F1
#
_entry.id   AF-A0A9X2C427-F1
#
_cell.length_a   1.000
_cell.length_b   1.000
_cell.length_c   1.000
_cell.angle_alpha   90.00
_cell.angle_beta   90.00
_cell.angle_gamma   90.00
#
_symmetry.space_group_name_H-M   'P 1'
#
loop_
_entity.id
_entity.type
_entity.pdbx_description
1 polymer ?
#
loop_
_entity_poly.entity_id
_entity_poly.type
_entity_poly.pdbx_seq_one_letter_code
_entity_poly.pdbx_strand_id
1 'polypeptide(L)'
;MSSRTGQRGFSVIELMVTLTIAALLVTLAAPYFGKASAQANERRVKQQLVQDITWARGAAGAADQKSLDASLASGTPTVTLTINADCSWTTKVSGNVNAAHTMATTPTAMSCAPAATAGVPTLPTTFTFTPQGFLSSTASSGTLVLTGTTTSYRLQILYSGSVIETHATTGVDS
;
A
#
# COMPACT_ATOMS: atom_id res chain seq x y z
N MET A 1 -65.04 -21.68 9.28
CA MET A 1 -64.47 -20.39 8.80
C MET A 1 -63.10 -20.70 8.23
N SER A 2 -62.91 -20.59 6.91
CA SER A 2 -61.59 -20.73 6.29
C SER A 2 -61.45 -19.66 5.23
N SER A 3 -60.72 -18.58 5.56
CA SER A 3 -60.40 -17.51 4.63
C SER A 3 -59.29 -17.99 3.71
N ARG A 4 -59.61 -18.17 2.42
CA ARG A 4 -58.58 -18.36 1.39
C ARG A 4 -57.86 -17.04 1.19
N THR A 5 -56.63 -16.94 1.69
CA THR A 5 -55.69 -15.88 1.36
C THR A 5 -55.36 -16.00 -0.13
N GLY A 6 -55.74 -14.98 -0.91
CA GLY A 6 -55.50 -14.96 -2.34
C GLY A 6 -54.00 -14.93 -2.65
N GLN A 7 -53.49 -16.02 -3.20
CA GLN A 7 -52.18 -16.04 -3.84
C GLN A 7 -52.26 -15.17 -5.10
N ARG A 8 -51.72 -13.95 -5.03
CA ARG A 8 -51.51 -13.10 -6.20
C ARG A 8 -50.16 -13.49 -6.82
N GLY A 9 -50.19 -14.11 -7.98
CA GLY A 9 -49.00 -14.37 -8.79
C GLY A 9 -48.53 -13.09 -9.49
N PHE A 10 -47.22 -12.97 -9.71
CA PHE A 10 -46.62 -11.89 -10.50
C PHE A 10 -47.11 -11.96 -11.95
N SER A 11 -47.49 -10.82 -12.52
CA SER A 11 -47.81 -10.74 -13.95
C SER A 11 -46.53 -10.81 -14.79
N VAL A 12 -46.60 -11.44 -15.97
CA VAL A 12 -45.46 -11.51 -16.93
C VAL A 12 -44.95 -10.12 -17.27
N ILE A 13 -45.85 -9.13 -17.40
CA ILE A 13 -45.45 -7.75 -17.71
C ILE A 13 -44.72 -7.08 -16.53
N GLU A 14 -45.11 -7.40 -15.30
CA GLU A 14 -44.46 -6.88 -14.10
C GLU A 14 -43.04 -7.44 -13.96
N LEU A 15 -42.84 -8.71 -14.34
CA LEU A 15 -41.52 -9.31 -14.42
C LEU A 15 -40.64 -8.62 -15.48
N MET A 16 -41.17 -8.32 -16.66
CA MET A 16 -40.40 -7.61 -17.70
C MET A 16 -40.01 -6.19 -17.27
N VAL A 17 -40.93 -5.46 -16.64
CA VAL A 17 -40.65 -4.10 -16.16
C VAL A 17 -39.62 -4.12 -15.03
N THR A 18 -39.74 -5.03 -14.07
CA THR A 18 -38.78 -5.14 -12.96
C THR A 18 -37.38 -5.51 -13.44
N LEU A 19 -37.25 -6.46 -14.37
CA LEU A 19 -35.96 -6.83 -14.97
C LEU A 19 -35.34 -5.67 -15.76
N THR A 20 -36.17 -4.90 -16.48
CA THR A 20 -35.71 -3.73 -17.24
C THR A 20 -35.17 -2.64 -16.32
N ILE A 21 -35.90 -2.33 -15.24
CA ILE A 21 -35.45 -1.34 -14.24
C ILE A 21 -34.17 -1.83 -13.56
N ALA A 22 -34.10 -3.10 -13.17
CA ALA A 22 -32.90 -3.69 -12.56
C ALA A 22 -31.67 -3.59 -13.48
N ALA A 23 -31.83 -3.91 -14.77
CA ALA A 23 -30.75 -3.79 -15.75
C ALA A 23 -30.24 -2.35 -15.89
N LEU A 24 -31.16 -1.37 -15.91
CA LEU A 24 -30.82 0.05 -16.00
C LEU A 24 -30.08 0.55 -14.75
N LEU A 25 -30.46 0.07 -13.57
CA LEU A 25 -29.75 0.39 -12.34
C LEU A 25 -28.32 -0.20 -12.33
N VAL A 26 -28.14 -1.43 -12.82
CA VAL A 26 -26.82 -2.07 -12.90
C VAL A 26 -25.88 -1.31 -13.83
N THR A 27 -26.35 -0.86 -15.00
CA THR A 27 -25.51 -0.13 -15.96
C THR A 27 -25.04 1.23 -15.42
N LEU A 28 -25.87 1.91 -14.64
CA LEU A 28 -25.51 3.16 -13.98
C LEU A 28 -24.56 2.96 -12.80
N ALA A 29 -24.69 1.85 -12.05
CA ALA A 29 -23.91 1.59 -10.85
C ALA A 29 -22.54 0.93 -11.13
N ALA A 30 -22.44 0.09 -12.16
CA ALA A 30 -21.23 -0.67 -12.51
C ALA A 30 -19.92 0.16 -12.57
N PRO A 31 -19.86 1.34 -13.22
CA PRO A 31 -18.60 2.10 -13.30
C PRO A 31 -18.11 2.62 -11.94
N TYR A 32 -19.01 2.85 -10.98
CA TYR A 32 -18.65 3.33 -9.64
C TYR A 32 -17.96 2.24 -8.82
N PHE A 33 -18.40 0.99 -8.93
CA PHE A 33 -17.77 -0.13 -8.24
C PHE A 33 -16.33 -0.36 -8.71
N GLY A 34 -16.06 -0.22 -10.01
CA GLY A 34 -14.70 -0.36 -10.56
C GLY A 34 -13.74 0.67 -9.98
N LYS A 35 -14.13 1.95 -9.93
CA LYS A 35 -13.31 3.03 -9.35
C LYS A 35 -13.10 2.87 -7.84
N ALA A 36 -14.14 2.49 -7.11
CA ALA A 36 -14.05 2.28 -5.67
C ALA A 36 -13.12 1.11 -5.32
N SER A 37 -13.20 0.01 -6.07
CA SER A 37 -12.29 -1.13 -5.92
C SER A 37 -10.83 -0.76 -6.29
N ALA A 38 -10.68 -0.02 -7.40
CA ALA A 38 -9.50 0.76 -7.79
C ALA A 38 -8.76 1.39 -6.60
N GLN A 39 -9.46 2.33 -6.01
CA GLN A 39 -8.97 3.16 -4.92
C GLN A 39 -8.72 2.37 -3.63
N ALA A 40 -9.54 1.36 -3.33
CA ALA A 40 -9.33 0.50 -2.17
C ALA A 40 -8.02 -0.29 -2.27
N ASN A 41 -7.72 -0.84 -3.46
CA ASN A 41 -6.46 -1.54 -3.71
C ASN A 41 -5.25 -0.60 -3.65
N GLU A 42 -5.34 0.58 -4.25
CA GLU A 42 -4.30 1.61 -4.17
C GLU A 42 -3.99 2.00 -2.71
N ARG A 43 -5.02 2.23 -1.90
CA ARG A 43 -4.87 2.53 -0.47
C ARG A 43 -4.22 1.36 0.28
N ARG A 44 -4.64 0.12 0.00
CA ARG A 44 -4.06 -1.08 0.62
C ARG A 44 -2.56 -1.17 0.36
N VAL A 45 -2.12 -1.05 -0.89
CA VAL A 45 -0.69 -1.14 -1.26
C VAL A 45 0.12 -0.07 -0.54
N LYS A 46 -0.34 1.18 -0.57
CA LYS A 46 0.30 2.29 0.13
C LYS A 46 0.39 2.04 1.64
N GLN A 47 -0.71 1.65 2.28
CA GLN A 47 -0.73 1.37 3.73
C GLN A 47 0.19 0.21 4.11
N GLN A 48 0.26 -0.83 3.27
CA GLN A 48 1.17 -1.95 3.48
C GLN A 48 2.64 -1.50 3.43
N LEU A 49 3.01 -0.66 2.45
CA LEU A 49 4.36 -0.11 2.37
C LEU A 49 4.71 0.73 3.61
N VAL A 50 3.81 1.60 4.06
CA VAL A 50 4.01 2.42 5.27
C VAL A 50 4.16 1.54 6.52
N GLN A 51 3.33 0.49 6.62
CA GLN A 51 3.40 -0.49 7.70
C GLN A 51 4.75 -1.22 7.69
N ASP A 52 5.23 -1.66 6.53
CA ASP A 52 6.49 -2.40 6.40
C ASP A 52 7.72 -1.52 6.65
N ILE A 53 7.70 -0.24 6.26
CA ILE A 53 8.74 0.71 6.62
C ILE A 53 8.76 0.94 8.15
N THR A 54 7.58 1.11 8.75
CA THR A 54 7.45 1.31 10.20
C THR A 54 7.91 0.06 10.96
N TRP A 55 7.57 -1.12 10.45
CA TRP A 55 8.04 -2.39 10.99
C TRP A 55 9.56 -2.51 10.86
N ALA A 56 10.14 -2.23 9.70
CA ALA A 56 11.59 -2.32 9.47
C ALA A 56 12.37 -1.44 10.45
N ARG A 57 11.87 -0.23 10.70
CA ARG A 57 12.39 0.68 11.73
C ARG A 57 12.31 0.09 13.14
N GLY A 58 11.15 -0.43 13.54
CA GLY A 58 10.97 -1.04 14.86
C GLY A 58 11.79 -2.32 15.06
N ALA A 59 11.91 -3.12 14.00
CA ALA A 59 12.72 -4.33 13.97
C ALA A 59 14.21 -4.00 14.18
N ALA A 60 14.72 -2.94 13.55
CA ALA A 60 16.10 -2.49 13.77
C ALA A 60 16.33 -2.08 15.24
N GLY A 61 15.36 -1.38 15.85
CA GLY A 61 15.36 -1.04 17.29
C GLY A 61 15.40 -2.25 18.22
N ALA A 62 14.52 -3.22 17.99
CA ALA A 62 14.46 -4.44 18.80
C ALA A 62 15.71 -5.32 18.62
N ALA A 63 16.33 -5.26 17.45
CA ALA A 63 17.50 -6.06 17.13
C ALA A 63 18.77 -5.52 17.82
N ASP A 64 18.84 -4.22 18.15
CA ASP A 64 19.82 -3.65 19.08
C ASP A 64 19.66 -4.24 20.49
N GLN A 65 18.43 -4.29 20.98
CA GLN A 65 18.12 -4.77 22.32
C GLN A 65 18.46 -6.26 22.52
N LYS A 66 18.39 -7.04 21.44
CA LYS A 66 18.86 -8.44 21.41
C LYS A 66 20.39 -8.56 21.33
N SER A 67 21.09 -7.55 20.81
CA SER A 67 22.56 -7.48 20.80
C SER A 67 23.17 -6.99 22.12
N LEU A 68 22.37 -6.35 22.99
CA LEU A 68 22.71 -6.07 24.39
C LEU A 68 22.68 -7.32 25.28
N ASP A 69 22.08 -8.42 24.80
CA ASP A 69 22.26 -9.74 25.39
C ASP A 69 23.61 -10.29 24.89
N ALA A 70 24.62 -10.23 25.75
CA ALA A 70 26.06 -10.39 25.47
C ALA A 70 26.48 -11.76 24.85
N SER A 71 25.53 -12.60 24.45
CA SER A 71 25.74 -13.91 23.83
C SER A 71 25.76 -13.90 22.30
N LEU A 72 25.39 -12.81 21.63
CA LEU A 72 25.43 -12.71 20.17
C LEU A 72 26.73 -12.06 19.67
N ALA A 73 27.79 -12.86 19.69
CA ALA A 73 29.02 -12.60 18.97
C ALA A 73 28.76 -12.61 17.44
N SER A 74 28.50 -11.44 16.86
CA SER A 74 29.01 -10.93 15.56
C SER A 74 27.99 -10.00 14.86
N GLY A 75 28.11 -8.70 15.16
CA GLY A 75 27.53 -7.62 14.36
C GLY A 75 26.11 -7.22 14.74
N THR A 76 25.85 -5.90 14.72
CA THR A 76 24.51 -5.39 14.95
C THR A 76 23.60 -5.78 13.77
N PRO A 77 22.48 -6.46 14.01
CA PRO A 77 21.57 -6.89 12.96
C PRO A 77 21.12 -5.71 12.09
N THR A 78 21.43 -5.80 10.80
CA THR A 78 21.12 -4.75 9.83
C THR A 78 19.76 -5.04 9.19
N VAL A 79 18.82 -4.12 9.32
CA VAL A 79 17.52 -4.21 8.64
C VAL A 79 17.53 -3.32 7.41
N THR A 80 17.20 -3.89 6.25
CA THR A 80 17.14 -3.13 4.99
C THR A 80 15.79 -3.30 4.32
N LEU A 81 15.22 -2.23 3.80
CA LEU A 81 14.03 -2.25 2.94
C LEU A 81 14.41 -1.66 1.58
N THR A 82 14.26 -2.46 0.53
CA THR A 82 14.51 -2.03 -0.85
C THR A 82 13.19 -1.85 -1.58
N ILE A 83 12.93 -0.64 -2.07
CA ILE A 83 11.80 -0.34 -2.96
C ILE A 83 12.29 -0.43 -4.40
N ASN A 84 11.64 -1.26 -5.21
CA ASN A 84 12.00 -1.49 -6.59
C ASN A 84 11.29 -0.50 -7.53
N ALA A 85 11.77 -0.40 -8.78
CA ALA A 85 11.18 0.47 -9.80
C ALA A 85 9.73 0.08 -10.15
N ASP A 86 9.35 -1.17 -9.91
CA ASP A 86 8.02 -1.71 -10.18
C ASP A 86 7.06 -1.60 -8.96
N CYS A 87 7.36 -0.74 -7.98
CA CYS A 87 6.61 -0.64 -6.73
C CYS A 87 6.60 -1.88 -5.82
N SER A 88 7.27 -2.97 -6.19
CA SER A 88 7.50 -4.07 -5.24
C SER A 88 8.55 -3.64 -4.20
N TRP A 89 8.57 -4.27 -3.03
CA TRP A 89 9.61 -4.02 -2.03
C TRP A 89 10.02 -5.28 -1.31
N THR A 90 11.31 -5.34 -0.96
CA THR A 90 11.91 -6.46 -0.24
C THR A 90 12.49 -5.96 1.06
N THR A 91 12.09 -6.59 2.17
CA THR A 91 12.68 -6.31 3.48
C THR A 91 13.56 -7.46 3.92
N LYS A 92 14.75 -7.15 4.42
CA LYS A 92 15.73 -8.12 4.90
C LYS A 92 16.17 -7.81 6.32
N VAL A 93 16.43 -8.86 7.09
CA VAL A 93 17.06 -8.81 8.41
C VAL A 93 18.36 -9.60 8.34
N SER A 94 19.49 -8.93 8.53
CA SER A 94 20.83 -9.53 8.39
C SER A 94 21.00 -10.29 7.08
N GLY A 95 20.49 -9.73 5.98
CA GLY A 95 20.55 -10.31 4.63
C GLY A 95 19.44 -11.32 4.29
N ASN A 96 18.68 -11.82 5.27
CA ASN A 96 17.60 -12.78 5.04
C ASN A 96 16.28 -12.06 4.75
N VAL A 97 15.58 -12.45 3.69
CA VAL A 97 14.28 -11.86 3.32
C VAL A 97 13.22 -12.21 4.37
N ASN A 98 12.51 -11.19 4.85
CA ASN A 98 11.31 -11.37 5.65
C ASN A 98 10.08 -11.33 4.75
N ALA A 99 9.51 -12.50 4.46
CA ALA A 99 8.35 -12.64 3.58
C ALA A 99 7.08 -11.94 4.09
N ALA A 100 6.93 -11.78 5.41
CA ALA A 100 5.75 -11.12 5.99
C ALA A 100 5.75 -9.60 5.76
N HIS A 101 6.93 -9.01 5.54
CA HIS A 101 7.15 -7.58 5.33
C HIS A 101 7.76 -7.29 3.96
N THR A 102 7.47 -8.15 2.99
CA THR A 102 7.96 -8.07 1.61
C THR A 102 6.77 -8.17 0.67
N MET A 103 6.69 -7.25 -0.28
CA MET A 103 5.81 -7.37 -1.42
C MET A 103 6.63 -7.91 -2.60
N ALA A 104 6.62 -9.24 -2.76
CA ALA A 104 7.41 -9.92 -3.80
C ALA A 104 6.79 -9.81 -5.20
N THR A 105 5.48 -9.54 -5.30
CA THR A 105 4.78 -9.37 -6.57
C THR A 105 4.50 -7.91 -6.85
N THR A 106 4.80 -7.47 -8.06
CA THR A 106 4.48 -6.14 -8.56
C THR A 106 3.00 -5.80 -8.34
N PRO A 107 2.67 -4.74 -7.58
CA PRO A 107 1.29 -4.32 -7.41
C PRO A 107 0.74 -3.76 -8.72
N THR A 108 -0.28 -4.39 -9.29
CA THR A 108 -0.91 -3.94 -10.56
C THR A 108 -1.70 -2.64 -10.41
N ALA A 109 -2.02 -2.24 -9.18
CA ALA A 109 -2.79 -1.04 -8.89
C ALA A 109 -1.95 0.25 -8.84
N MET A 110 -0.61 0.16 -8.86
CA MET A 110 0.24 1.30 -8.48
C MET A 110 1.60 1.28 -9.17
N SER A 111 2.10 2.48 -9.51
CA SER A 111 3.45 2.71 -10.03
C SER A 111 4.24 3.64 -9.11
N CYS A 112 5.56 3.46 -9.04
CA CYS A 112 6.42 4.14 -8.08
C CYS A 112 7.44 4.98 -8.84
N ALA A 113 7.57 6.24 -8.43
CA ALA A 113 8.56 7.14 -9.00
C ALA A 113 9.20 8.00 -7.90
N PRO A 114 10.48 8.34 -8.03
CA PRO A 114 11.08 9.37 -7.19
C PRO A 114 10.41 10.73 -7.44
N ALA A 115 10.24 11.55 -6.40
CA ALA A 115 9.75 12.92 -6.59
C ALA A 115 10.81 13.81 -7.28
N ALA A 116 10.40 14.65 -8.24
CA ALA A 116 11.30 15.51 -9.01
C ALA A 116 12.04 16.58 -8.18
N THR A 117 11.59 16.85 -6.95
CA THR A 117 12.19 17.86 -6.06
C THR A 117 12.25 17.25 -4.66
N ALA A 118 13.47 16.95 -4.17
CA ALA A 118 13.73 16.22 -2.91
C ALA A 118 13.18 14.77 -2.86
N GLY A 119 13.21 14.07 -3.99
CA GLY A 119 12.85 12.66 -4.06
C GLY A 119 13.91 11.73 -3.50
N VAL A 120 13.50 10.49 -3.25
CA VAL A 120 14.43 9.36 -3.24
C VAL A 120 15.23 9.42 -4.58
N PRO A 121 16.56 9.31 -4.63
CA PRO A 121 17.32 9.77 -5.79
C PRO A 121 17.03 8.98 -7.07
N THR A 122 16.86 7.66 -6.98
CA THR A 122 16.55 6.76 -8.10
C THR A 122 15.98 5.45 -7.56
N LEU A 123 14.98 4.86 -8.22
CA LEU A 123 14.56 3.48 -7.93
C LEU A 123 15.39 2.48 -8.77
N PRO A 124 15.76 1.31 -8.25
CA PRO A 124 15.49 0.83 -6.89
C PRO A 124 16.28 1.60 -5.83
N THR A 125 15.71 1.72 -4.62
CA THR A 125 16.40 2.36 -3.49
C THR A 125 16.35 1.49 -2.26
N THR A 126 17.47 1.38 -1.57
CA THR A 126 17.60 0.63 -0.32
C THR A 126 17.71 1.57 0.86
N PHE A 127 16.77 1.44 1.79
CA PHE A 127 16.78 2.07 3.09
C PHE A 127 17.41 1.10 4.09
N THR A 128 18.53 1.48 4.69
CA THR A 128 19.17 0.71 5.76
C THR A 128 18.85 1.37 7.09
N PHE A 129 18.22 0.64 7.99
CA PHE A 129 17.85 1.13 9.31
C PHE A 129 18.95 0.83 10.33
N THR A 130 19.37 1.85 11.05
CA THR A 130 20.29 1.72 12.18
C THR A 130 19.56 1.13 13.39
N PRO A 131 20.29 0.66 14.40
CA PRO A 131 19.71 0.10 15.61
C PRO A 131 18.90 1.13 16.43
N GLN A 132 19.07 2.42 16.16
CA GLN A 132 18.26 3.50 16.75
C GLN A 132 16.99 3.81 15.93
N GLY A 133 16.74 3.05 14.85
CA GLY A 133 15.61 3.25 13.94
C GLY A 133 15.78 4.43 12.98
N PHE A 134 16.99 4.96 12.84
CA PHE A 134 17.33 5.99 11.84
C PHE A 134 17.70 5.34 10.51
N LEU A 135 17.69 6.11 9.42
CA LEU A 135 18.32 5.67 8.19
C LEU A 135 19.85 5.82 8.33
N SER A 136 20.63 4.89 7.77
CA SER A 136 22.09 5.05 7.72
C SER A 136 22.46 6.25 6.85
N SER A 137 23.61 6.88 7.10
CA SER A 137 24.10 8.05 6.33
C SER A 137 24.34 7.77 4.84
N THR A 138 24.35 6.49 4.45
CA THR A 138 24.42 6.02 3.05
C THR A 138 23.05 5.84 2.40
N ALA A 139 21.97 5.79 3.19
CA ALA A 139 20.60 5.67 2.72
C ALA A 139 19.96 7.06 2.57
N SER A 140 19.42 7.33 1.39
CA SER A 140 18.78 8.60 1.08
C SER A 140 17.45 8.73 1.82
N SER A 141 17.25 9.81 2.56
CA SER A 141 15.90 10.30 2.84
C SER A 141 15.33 10.89 1.55
N GLY A 142 13.99 10.95 1.45
CA GLY A 142 13.38 11.52 0.25
C GLY A 142 11.89 11.23 0.12
N THR A 143 11.29 11.83 -0.90
CA THR A 143 9.89 11.59 -1.25
C THR A 143 9.74 10.55 -2.35
N LEU A 144 8.94 9.53 -2.08
CA LEU A 144 8.42 8.57 -3.04
C LEU A 144 7.03 9.03 -3.49
N VAL A 145 6.79 9.01 -4.80
CA VAL A 145 5.46 9.23 -5.38
C VAL A 145 4.90 7.89 -5.81
N LEU A 146 3.72 7.56 -5.30
CA LEU A 146 2.97 6.39 -5.71
C LEU A 146 1.77 6.83 -6.54
N THR A 147 1.75 6.47 -7.81
CA THR A 147 0.72 6.88 -8.76
C THR A 147 -0.15 5.68 -9.08
N GLY A 148 -1.40 5.72 -8.62
CA GLY A 148 -2.45 4.80 -9.03
C GLY A 148 -3.24 5.32 -10.23
N THR A 149 -4.26 4.56 -10.63
CA THR A 149 -5.21 4.95 -11.66
C THR A 149 -6.18 6.04 -11.22
N THR A 150 -6.42 6.16 -9.90
CA THR A 150 -7.39 7.12 -9.35
C THR A 150 -6.73 8.24 -8.55
N THR A 151 -5.63 7.96 -7.85
CA THR A 151 -5.03 8.88 -6.88
C THR A 151 -3.51 8.79 -6.92
N SER A 152 -2.84 9.90 -6.61
CA SER A 152 -1.40 9.94 -6.35
C SER A 152 -1.13 10.18 -4.85
N TYR A 153 -0.15 9.47 -4.30
CA TYR A 153 0.27 9.60 -2.91
C TYR A 153 1.73 10.02 -2.85
N ARG A 154 2.09 10.88 -1.89
CA ARG A 154 3.48 11.20 -1.60
C ARG A 154 3.83 10.65 -0.23
N LEU A 155 4.84 9.79 -0.19
CA LEU A 155 5.43 9.29 1.04
C LEU A 155 6.79 9.93 1.22
N GLN A 156 6.95 10.74 2.25
CA GLN A 156 8.23 11.30 2.63
C GLN A 156 8.86 10.43 3.69
N ILE A 157 9.99 9.82 3.37
CA ILE A 157 10.78 9.01 4.28
C ILE A 157 11.89 9.89 4.81
N LEU A 158 11.84 10.19 6.10
CA LEU A 158 12.79 11.07 6.76
C LEU A 158 14.02 10.28 7.22
N TYR A 159 15.14 10.98 7.43
CA TYR A 159 16.34 10.40 8.01
C TYR A 159 16.09 9.78 9.39
N SER A 160 15.09 10.30 10.11
CA SER A 160 14.60 9.74 11.38
C SER A 160 14.02 8.31 11.25
N GLY A 161 13.87 7.79 10.03
CA GLY A 161 13.17 6.54 9.70
C GLY A 161 11.64 6.68 9.70
N SER A 162 11.10 7.85 10.06
CA SER A 162 9.65 8.08 10.05
C SER A 162 9.13 8.33 8.64
N VAL A 163 7.91 7.86 8.39
CA VAL A 163 7.19 8.12 7.14
C VAL A 163 6.11 9.17 7.39
N ILE A 164 6.06 10.17 6.52
CA ILE A 164 4.99 11.16 6.48
C ILE A 164 4.24 10.98 5.18
N GLU A 165 2.93 10.77 5.28
CA GLU A 165 2.05 10.81 4.13
C GLU A 165 1.65 12.25 3.83
N THR A 166 1.87 12.70 2.60
CA THR A 166 1.29 13.94 2.10
C THR A 166 0.34 13.58 0.97
N HIS A 167 -0.89 14.08 1.06
CA HIS A 167 -1.85 13.91 -0.03
C HIS A 167 -1.36 14.70 -1.24
N ALA A 168 -1.15 14.04 -2.39
CA ALA A 168 -1.05 14.75 -3.66
C ALA A 168 -2.46 14.87 -4.21
N THR A 169 -2.97 16.09 -4.33
CA THR A 169 -4.20 16.35 -5.08
C THR A 169 -4.00 15.90 -6.52
N THR A 170 -4.99 15.17 -7.06
CA THR A 170 -5.07 14.89 -8.48
C THR A 170 -5.27 16.21 -9.21
N GLY A 171 -4.23 16.71 -9.87
CA GLY A 171 -4.39 17.64 -10.98
C GLY A 171 -4.99 16.87 -12.15
N VAL A 172 -6.31 16.76 -12.17
CA VAL A 172 -7.05 16.77 -13.44
C VAL A 172 -7.51 18.22 -13.60
N ASP A 173 -6.60 19.08 -14.05
CA ASP A 173 -7.01 20.31 -14.71
C ASP A 173 -6.71 20.12 -16.20
N SER A 174 -7.79 19.86 -16.93
CA SER A 174 -7.96 19.87 -18.41
C SER A 174 -7.14 18.89 -19.24
#